data_AF-A0A517NJB4-F1
#
_entry.id   AF-A0A517NJB4-F1
#
_cell.length_a   1.000
_cell.length_b   1.000
_cell.length_c   1.000
_cell.angle_alpha   90.00
_cell.angle_beta   90.00
_cell.angle_gamma   90.00
#
_symmetry.space_group_name_H-M   'P 1'
#
loop_
_entity.id
_entity.type
_entity.pdbx_description
1 polymer ?
#
loop_
_entity_poly.entity_id
_entity_poly.type
_entity_poly.pdbx_seq_one_letter_code
_entity_poly.pdbx_strand_id
1 'polypeptide(L)'
;MSDYKIKTDVGDAPMGDVVAFFITWPTYGTWLPGDTRGWVEYRHGWQLPQPSLELECRSQMTEDACKLTLPMRLLCNKQVRETCQFRGWQVHAANCRSNHMHIVIGANEATPKKIRRDIKAWCTRRLKEDFDSKRENWWAERGSIRWVWNEESLATVVGYATEAQDQSQPEA
;
A
#
# COMPACT_ATOMS: atom_id res chain seq x y z
N MET A 1 -9.28 -6.43 26.91
CA MET A 1 -8.34 -5.55 27.63
C MET A 1 -6.92 -5.87 27.19
N SER A 2 -6.49 -5.18 26.14
CA SER A 2 -5.10 -4.91 25.81
C SER A 2 -5.18 -3.82 24.76
N ASP A 3 -5.31 -2.58 25.24
CA ASP A 3 -5.34 -1.37 24.41
C ASP A 3 -3.99 -1.23 23.70
N TYR A 4 -3.89 -1.78 22.49
CA TYR A 4 -2.67 -1.74 21.69
C TYR A 4 -2.60 -0.44 20.90
N LYS A 5 -2.47 0.69 21.61
CA LYS A 5 -2.07 1.97 21.01
C LYS A 5 -0.60 1.90 20.66
N ILE A 6 -0.26 1.43 19.46
CA ILE A 6 1.01 1.80 18.84
C ILE A 6 0.88 3.28 18.56
N LYS A 7 1.51 4.11 19.39
CA LYS A 7 1.50 5.57 19.28
C LYS A 7 1.69 5.97 17.82
N THR A 8 0.64 6.48 17.22
CA THR A 8 0.74 7.36 16.06
C THR A 8 1.33 8.67 16.57
N ASP A 9 2.64 8.70 16.79
CA ASP A 9 3.35 9.95 17.02
C ASP A 9 3.41 10.69 15.66
N VAL A 10 2.30 11.37 15.35
CA VAL A 10 2.33 12.57 14.53
C VAL A 10 2.94 13.65 15.41
N GLY A 11 4.27 13.72 15.44
CA GLY A 11 4.99 14.72 16.23
C GLY A 11 6.39 14.23 16.60
N ASP A 12 7.39 14.98 16.15
CA ASP A 12 8.82 14.84 16.42
C ASP A 12 9.54 13.66 15.75
N ALA A 13 10.46 14.02 14.84
CA ALA A 13 11.38 13.11 14.21
C ALA A 13 12.18 12.35 15.30
N PRO A 14 12.11 11.02 15.37
CA PRO A 14 13.00 10.29 16.24
C PRO A 14 14.43 10.50 15.73
N MET A 15 15.35 10.77 16.65
CA MET A 15 16.76 11.13 16.44
C MET A 15 17.63 10.02 15.80
N GLY A 16 17.04 9.07 15.06
CA GLY A 16 17.73 7.96 14.41
C GLY A 16 17.52 7.94 12.89
N ASP A 17 18.48 7.39 12.16
CA ASP A 17 18.35 7.20 10.72
C ASP A 17 17.17 6.27 10.40
N VAL A 18 16.39 6.63 9.38
CA VAL A 18 15.26 5.81 8.91
C VAL A 18 15.81 4.49 8.40
N VAL A 19 15.30 3.38 8.95
CA VAL A 19 15.69 2.04 8.53
C VAL A 19 14.89 1.62 7.29
N ALA A 20 13.58 1.85 7.29
CA ALA A 20 12.71 1.49 6.18
C ALA A 20 11.42 2.31 6.12
N PHE A 21 10.69 2.15 5.02
CA PHE A 21 9.34 2.64 4.84
C PHE A 21 8.38 1.48 4.68
N PHE A 22 7.31 1.48 5.47
CA PHE A 22 6.17 0.61 5.25
C PHE A 22 5.13 1.34 4.41
N ILE A 23 4.87 0.82 3.22
CA ILE A 23 4.01 1.47 2.24
C ILE A 23 2.91 0.49 1.83
N THR A 24 1.67 0.98 1.89
CA THR A 24 0.51 0.18 1.51
C THR A 24 -0.39 0.97 0.57
N TRP A 25 -0.99 0.31 -0.42
CA TRP A 25 -2.02 0.95 -1.24
C TRP A 25 -3.03 -0.07 -1.78
N PRO A 26 -4.30 0.31 -1.91
CA PRO A 26 -5.31 -0.53 -2.55
C PRO A 26 -5.16 -0.52 -4.08
N THR A 27 -5.72 -1.55 -4.70
CA THR A 27 -6.01 -1.56 -6.14
C THR A 27 -7.16 -0.60 -6.45
N TYR A 28 -7.33 -0.23 -7.71
CA TYR A 28 -8.38 0.71 -8.11
C TYR A 28 -9.78 0.20 -7.74
N GLY A 29 -10.63 1.06 -7.18
CA GLY A 29 -12.03 0.75 -6.90
C GLY A 29 -12.31 -0.26 -5.78
N THR A 30 -11.29 -0.73 -5.05
CA THR A 30 -11.46 -1.75 -3.99
C THR A 30 -11.49 -1.20 -2.57
N TRP A 31 -11.27 0.11 -2.42
CA TRP A 31 -11.45 0.85 -1.17
C TRP A 31 -11.86 2.28 -1.53
N LEU A 32 -13.16 2.56 -1.48
CA LEU A 32 -13.70 3.86 -1.88
C LEU A 32 -13.88 4.77 -0.66
N PRO A 33 -13.92 6.10 -0.84
CA PRO A 33 -14.47 6.98 0.18
C PRO A 33 -15.90 6.53 0.54
N GLY A 34 -16.22 6.51 1.84
CA GLY A 34 -17.51 6.04 2.33
C GLY A 34 -17.68 4.52 2.48
N ASP A 35 -16.64 3.73 2.18
CA ASP A 35 -16.69 2.26 2.23
C ASP A 35 -17.27 1.72 3.54
N THR A 36 -18.14 0.70 3.43
CA THR A 36 -18.76 -0.01 4.57
C THR A 36 -17.79 -0.50 5.65
N ARG A 37 -16.51 -0.72 5.32
CA ARG A 37 -15.46 -1.15 6.26
C ARG A 37 -14.78 0.01 6.99
N GLY A 38 -15.21 1.24 6.73
CA GLY A 38 -14.49 2.47 7.06
C GLY A 38 -13.54 2.87 5.93
N TRP A 39 -13.09 4.12 5.93
CA TRP A 39 -12.21 4.64 4.88
C TRP A 39 -11.20 5.63 5.41
N VAL A 40 -10.17 5.91 4.60
CA VAL A 40 -9.12 6.87 4.98
C VAL A 40 -9.30 8.13 4.15
N GLU A 41 -9.60 9.22 4.82
CA GLU A 41 -9.61 10.54 4.25
C GLU A 41 -8.22 11.17 4.35
N TYR A 42 -7.78 11.77 3.26
CA TYR A 42 -6.50 12.45 3.24
C TYR A 42 -6.49 13.63 4.23
N ARG A 43 -5.49 13.65 5.13
CA ARG A 43 -5.31 14.62 6.23
C ARG A 43 -6.32 14.53 7.38
N HIS A 44 -7.42 13.79 7.22
CA HIS A 44 -8.39 13.58 8.30
C HIS A 44 -8.35 12.16 8.88
N GLY A 45 -7.56 11.25 8.30
CA GLY A 45 -7.32 9.92 8.86
C GLY A 45 -8.49 8.98 8.61
N TRP A 46 -8.68 8.03 9.51
CA TRP A 46 -9.76 7.06 9.40
C TRP A 46 -11.13 7.72 9.62
N GLN A 47 -12.13 7.29 8.85
CA GLN A 47 -13.48 7.78 8.85
C GLN A 47 -14.47 6.60 8.91
N LEU A 48 -15.61 6.84 9.55
CA LEU A 48 -16.73 5.91 9.58
C LEU A 48 -17.32 5.69 8.17
N PRO A 49 -17.98 4.54 7.94
CA PRO A 49 -18.73 4.29 6.72
C PRO A 49 -19.70 5.41 6.35
N GLN A 50 -19.81 5.72 5.06
CA GLN A 50 -20.72 6.72 4.52
C GLN A 50 -21.31 6.21 3.18
N PRO A 51 -22.39 5.40 3.22
CA PRO A 51 -22.89 4.70 2.03
C PRO A 51 -23.25 5.59 0.85
N SER A 52 -23.75 6.81 1.09
CA SER A 52 -24.06 7.76 0.03
C SER A 52 -22.81 8.22 -0.73
N LEU A 53 -21.71 8.45 0.00
CA LEU A 53 -20.43 8.82 -0.57
C LEU A 53 -19.80 7.65 -1.33
N GLU A 54 -19.93 6.43 -0.82
CA GLU A 54 -19.46 5.23 -1.51
C GLU A 54 -20.18 5.06 -2.85
N LEU A 55 -21.50 5.22 -2.87
CA LEU A 55 -22.31 5.13 -4.09
C LEU A 55 -21.93 6.22 -5.10
N GLU A 56 -21.77 7.45 -4.64
CA GLU A 56 -21.33 8.57 -5.48
C GLU A 56 -19.95 8.30 -6.09
N CYS A 57 -18.96 7.93 -5.27
CA CYS A 57 -17.62 7.61 -5.73
C CYS A 57 -17.60 6.42 -6.70
N ARG A 58 -18.43 5.41 -6.45
CA ARG A 58 -18.58 4.25 -7.34
C ARG A 58 -19.16 4.65 -8.69
N SER A 59 -20.12 5.58 -8.72
CA SER A 59 -20.72 6.05 -9.99
C SER A 59 -19.74 6.85 -10.87
N GLN A 60 -18.68 7.41 -10.26
CA GLN A 60 -17.63 8.14 -10.95
C GLN A 60 -16.49 7.23 -11.46
N MET A 61 -16.51 5.94 -11.13
CA MET A 61 -15.49 5.00 -11.61
C MET A 61 -15.60 4.82 -13.13
N THR A 62 -14.46 4.86 -13.81
CA THR A 62 -14.39 4.68 -15.27
C THR A 62 -14.10 3.24 -15.68
N GLU A 63 -13.78 2.38 -14.71
CA GLU A 63 -13.48 0.96 -14.91
C GLU A 63 -13.98 0.16 -13.70
N ASP A 64 -14.16 -1.15 -13.86
CA ASP A 64 -14.48 -2.02 -12.75
C ASP A 64 -13.35 -2.05 -11.69
N ALA A 65 -13.73 -2.39 -10.45
CA ALA A 65 -12.76 -2.57 -9.37
C ALA A 65 -11.70 -3.60 -9.76
N CYS A 66 -10.43 -3.23 -9.63
CA CYS A 66 -9.31 -4.09 -10.00
C CYS A 66 -9.11 -5.17 -8.94
N LYS A 67 -9.24 -6.44 -9.33
CA LYS A 67 -8.89 -7.59 -8.49
C LYS A 67 -7.77 -8.39 -9.17
N LEU A 68 -6.64 -8.49 -8.50
CA LEU A 68 -5.46 -9.15 -9.03
C LEU A 68 -5.57 -10.67 -8.86
N THR A 69 -5.44 -11.37 -9.98
CA THR A 69 -5.35 -12.84 -10.00
C THR A 69 -4.03 -13.32 -9.38
N LEU A 70 -3.91 -14.62 -9.08
CA LEU A 70 -2.64 -15.17 -8.58
C LEU A 70 -1.43 -14.87 -9.50
N PRO A 71 -1.50 -15.10 -10.83
CA PRO A 71 -0.40 -14.74 -11.73
C PRO A 71 -0.02 -13.25 -11.68
N MET A 72 -1.01 -12.35 -11.66
CA MET A 72 -0.78 -10.91 -11.56
C MET A 72 -0.06 -10.53 -10.26
N ARG A 73 -0.48 -11.11 -9.12
CA ARG A 73 0.14 -10.88 -7.81
C ARG A 73 1.59 -11.34 -7.78
N LEU A 74 1.87 -12.52 -8.32
CA LEU A 74 3.24 -13.05 -8.43
C LEU A 74 4.11 -12.13 -9.30
N LEU A 75 3.56 -11.64 -10.41
CA LEU A 75 4.24 -10.69 -11.28
C LEU A 75 4.55 -9.37 -10.56
N CYS A 76 3.60 -8.79 -9.82
CA CYS A 76 3.85 -7.56 -9.07
C CYS A 76 4.91 -7.78 -7.97
N ASN A 77 4.84 -8.89 -7.23
CA ASN A 77 5.84 -9.24 -6.23
C ASN A 77 7.24 -9.40 -6.82
N LYS A 78 7.35 -9.99 -8.00
CA LYS A 78 8.62 -10.09 -8.75
C LYS A 78 9.10 -8.71 -9.19
N GLN A 79 8.23 -7.91 -9.79
CA GLN A 79 8.58 -6.58 -10.31
C GLN A 79 9.01 -5.63 -9.19
N VAL A 80 8.42 -5.70 -7.98
CA VAL A 80 8.91 -4.95 -6.81
C VAL A 80 10.39 -5.24 -6.56
N ARG A 81 10.77 -6.54 -6.51
CA ARG A 81 12.15 -6.97 -6.26
C ARG A 81 13.09 -6.49 -7.36
N GLU A 82 12.70 -6.62 -8.63
CA GLU A 82 13.49 -6.15 -9.78
C GLU A 82 13.71 -4.62 -9.75
N THR A 83 12.65 -3.84 -9.47
CA THR A 83 12.76 -2.39 -9.36
C THR A 83 13.68 -1.99 -8.21
N CYS A 84 13.56 -2.64 -7.06
CA CYS A 84 14.41 -2.33 -5.90
C CYS A 84 15.87 -2.70 -6.17
N GLN A 85 16.13 -3.86 -6.78
CA GLN A 85 17.47 -4.26 -7.20
C GLN A 85 18.09 -3.23 -8.14
N PHE A 86 17.36 -2.79 -9.17
CA PHE A 86 17.84 -1.78 -10.11
C PHE A 86 18.10 -0.42 -9.45
N ARG A 87 17.33 -0.06 -8.42
CA ARG A 87 17.44 1.22 -7.71
C ARG A 87 18.41 1.20 -6.52
N GLY A 88 18.98 0.05 -6.16
CA GLY A 88 19.78 -0.11 -4.95
C GLY A 88 18.95 0.01 -3.66
N TRP A 89 17.66 -0.31 -3.69
CA TRP A 89 16.80 -0.31 -2.50
C TRP A 89 16.75 -1.70 -1.86
N GLN A 90 16.76 -1.76 -0.54
CA GLN A 90 16.65 -3.00 0.22
C GLN A 90 15.19 -3.41 0.36
N VAL A 91 14.83 -4.60 -0.11
CA VAL A 91 13.50 -5.19 0.12
C VAL A 91 13.53 -5.98 1.41
N HIS A 92 12.68 -5.62 2.36
CA HIS A 92 12.45 -6.41 3.58
C HIS A 92 11.17 -7.26 3.44
N ALA A 93 10.13 -6.70 2.82
CA ALA A 93 8.90 -7.43 2.51
C ALA A 93 8.24 -6.88 1.24
N ALA A 94 7.59 -7.77 0.49
CA ALA A 94 6.73 -7.42 -0.65
C ALA A 94 5.62 -8.46 -0.75
N ASN A 95 4.38 -8.02 -0.59
CA ASN A 95 3.20 -8.87 -0.55
C ASN A 95 2.03 -8.23 -1.31
N CYS A 96 1.88 -8.63 -2.56
CA CYS A 96 0.75 -8.29 -3.41
C CYS A 96 -0.45 -9.20 -3.11
N ARG A 97 -1.52 -8.61 -2.61
CA ARG A 97 -2.81 -9.26 -2.34
C ARG A 97 -3.78 -9.06 -3.50
N SER A 98 -4.97 -9.63 -3.39
CA SER A 98 -5.98 -9.53 -4.45
C SER A 98 -6.48 -8.10 -4.68
N ASN A 99 -6.41 -7.25 -3.65
CA ASN A 99 -6.99 -5.91 -3.66
C ASN A 99 -6.09 -4.81 -3.07
N HIS A 100 -4.85 -5.14 -2.71
CA HIS A 100 -3.89 -4.17 -2.18
C HIS A 100 -2.45 -4.72 -2.23
N MET A 101 -1.49 -3.85 -2.01
CA MET A 101 -0.07 -4.17 -1.94
C MET A 101 0.50 -3.69 -0.60
N HIS A 102 1.33 -4.52 0.02
CA HIS A 102 2.21 -4.16 1.14
C HIS A 102 3.66 -4.27 0.71
N ILE A 103 4.47 -3.25 0.99
CA ILE A 103 5.92 -3.28 0.80
C ILE A 103 6.64 -2.66 2.01
N VAL A 104 7.79 -3.22 2.37
CA VAL A 104 8.69 -2.69 3.38
C VAL A 104 10.07 -2.54 2.73
N ILE A 105 10.51 -1.29 2.56
CA ILE A 105 11.70 -0.97 1.76
C ILE A 105 12.62 -0.02 2.50
N GLY A 106 13.88 -0.41 2.65
CA GLY A 106 14.97 0.44 3.10
C GLY A 106 15.57 1.21 1.92
N ALA A 107 15.67 2.53 2.03
CA ALA A 107 16.29 3.37 1.01
C ALA A 107 16.77 4.70 1.61
N ASN A 108 18.08 4.92 1.62
CA ASN A 108 18.68 6.10 2.24
C ASN A 108 18.46 7.39 1.42
N GLU A 109 18.46 7.28 0.09
CA GLU A 109 18.41 8.43 -0.82
C GLU A 109 17.05 8.65 -1.50
N ALA A 110 16.06 7.79 -1.21
CA ALA A 110 14.76 7.83 -1.87
C ALA A 110 13.63 8.13 -0.89
N THR A 111 12.79 9.11 -1.24
CA THR A 111 11.58 9.38 -0.47
C THR A 111 10.55 8.26 -0.65
N PRO A 112 9.71 7.96 0.36
CA PRO A 112 8.69 6.90 0.24
C PRO A 112 7.65 7.19 -0.85
N LYS A 113 7.40 8.47 -1.14
CA LYS A 113 6.55 8.88 -2.27
C LYS A 113 7.15 8.46 -3.62
N LYS A 114 8.47 8.61 -3.79
CA LYS A 114 9.19 8.16 -4.99
C LYS A 114 9.15 6.64 -5.10
N ILE A 115 9.41 5.92 -4.02
CA ILE A 115 9.37 4.45 -3.98
C ILE A 115 7.99 3.95 -4.44
N ARG A 116 6.92 4.45 -3.82
CA ARG A 116 5.54 4.09 -4.19
C ARG A 116 5.24 4.38 -5.66
N ARG A 117 5.59 5.57 -6.15
CA ARG A 117 5.34 5.99 -7.54
C ARG A 117 6.06 5.07 -8.52
N ASP A 118 7.37 4.86 -8.32
CA ASP A 118 8.20 4.06 -9.23
C ASP A 118 7.69 2.60 -9.25
N ILE A 119 7.41 2.00 -8.10
CA ILE A 119 6.89 0.63 -8.02
C ILE A 119 5.54 0.49 -8.69
N LYS A 120 4.60 1.42 -8.45
CA LYS A 120 3.29 1.42 -9.13
C LYS A 120 3.46 1.48 -10.64
N ALA A 121 4.31 2.38 -11.14
CA ALA A 121 4.55 2.55 -12.57
C ALA A 121 5.12 1.27 -13.22
N TRP A 122 6.15 0.67 -12.63
CA TRP A 122 6.74 -0.57 -13.17
C TRP A 122 5.79 -1.76 -13.09
N CYS A 123 5.04 -1.91 -11.99
CA CYS A 123 4.02 -2.96 -11.89
C CYS A 123 2.91 -2.76 -12.94
N THR A 124 2.41 -1.54 -13.11
CA THR A 124 1.42 -1.22 -14.15
C THR A 124 1.94 -1.57 -15.54
N ARG A 125 3.20 -1.22 -15.86
CA ARG A 125 3.80 -1.56 -17.16
C ARG A 125 3.77 -3.07 -17.42
N ARG A 126 4.24 -3.89 -16.47
CA ARG A 126 4.24 -5.36 -16.62
C ARG A 126 2.83 -5.96 -16.65
N LEU A 127 1.90 -5.40 -15.88
CA LEU A 127 0.50 -5.84 -15.90
C LEU A 127 -0.15 -5.56 -17.26
N LYS A 128 0.13 -4.40 -17.88
CA LYS A 128 -0.32 -4.08 -19.23
C LYS A 128 0.29 -4.98 -20.29
N GLU A 129 1.58 -5.29 -20.18
CA GLU A 129 2.30 -6.16 -21.12
C GLU A 129 1.79 -7.60 -21.08
N ASP A 130 1.58 -8.15 -19.88
CA ASP A 130 1.37 -9.59 -19.71
C ASP A 130 -0.11 -9.99 -19.54
N PHE A 131 -1.02 -9.04 -19.24
CA PHE A 131 -2.42 -9.37 -18.90
C PHE A 131 -3.48 -8.51 -19.60
N ASP A 132 -3.44 -7.19 -19.44
CA ASP A 132 -4.47 -6.31 -20.00
C ASP A 132 -3.89 -4.96 -20.40
N SER A 133 -3.59 -4.81 -21.69
CA SER A 133 -3.00 -3.59 -22.24
C SER A 133 -3.99 -2.42 -22.32
N LYS A 134 -5.30 -2.67 -22.17
CA LYS A 134 -6.36 -1.65 -22.31
C LYS A 134 -6.75 -1.04 -20.96
N ARG A 135 -6.52 -1.75 -19.85
CA ARG A 135 -6.80 -1.25 -18.50
C ARG A 135 -5.87 -0.10 -18.13
N GLU A 136 -6.44 1.05 -17.78
CA GLU A 136 -5.67 2.22 -17.36
C GLU A 136 -5.54 2.29 -15.83
N ASN A 137 -6.58 1.90 -15.10
CA ASN A 137 -6.68 2.08 -13.66
C ASN A 137 -6.38 0.79 -12.87
N TRP A 138 -5.10 0.53 -12.57
CA TRP A 138 -4.68 -0.64 -11.78
C TRP A 138 -4.70 -0.41 -10.27
N TRP A 139 -4.32 0.80 -9.84
CA TRP A 139 -4.06 1.12 -8.44
C TRP A 139 -4.87 2.33 -8.01
N ALA A 140 -5.26 2.40 -6.74
CA ALA A 140 -5.77 3.64 -6.18
C ALA A 140 -4.68 4.73 -6.21
N GLU A 141 -5.07 6.00 -6.35
CA GLU A 141 -4.13 7.11 -6.55
C GLU A 141 -3.07 7.20 -5.45
N ARG A 142 -3.52 7.08 -4.19
CA ARG A 142 -2.67 7.20 -2.99
C ARG A 142 -2.55 5.87 -2.24
N GLY A 143 -1.88 5.95 -1.11
CA GLY A 143 -1.59 4.85 -0.21
C GLY A 143 -1.03 5.39 1.11
N SER A 144 -0.95 4.53 2.11
CA SER A 144 -0.34 4.84 3.39
C SER A 144 1.18 4.74 3.33
N ILE A 145 1.85 5.56 4.11
CA ILE A 145 3.30 5.55 4.31
C ILE A 145 3.53 5.66 5.82
N ARG A 146 4.25 4.69 6.39
CA ARG A 146 4.73 4.72 7.77
C ARG A 146 6.25 4.61 7.77
N TRP A 147 6.89 5.39 8.63
CA TRP A 147 8.35 5.41 8.79
C TRP A 147 8.76 4.39 9.84
N VAL A 148 9.82 3.64 9.57
CA VAL A 148 10.35 2.60 10.47
C VAL A 148 11.75 3.02 10.90
N TRP A 149 11.94 3.16 12.20
CA TRP A 149 13.11 3.86 12.77
C TRP A 149 14.10 2.94 13.49
N ASN A 150 13.73 1.69 13.74
CA ASN A 150 14.61 0.72 14.40
C ASN A 150 14.31 -0.72 13.93
N GLU A 151 15.28 -1.61 14.18
CA GLU A 151 15.25 -3.02 13.76
C GLU A 151 14.09 -3.80 14.40
N GLU A 152 13.71 -3.50 15.64
CA GLU A 152 12.58 -4.17 16.32
C GLU A 152 11.24 -3.84 15.63
N SER A 153 11.04 -2.57 15.31
CA SER A 153 9.88 -2.10 14.55
C SER A 153 9.90 -2.67 13.13
N LEU A 154 11.08 -2.83 12.53
CA LEU A 154 11.23 -3.44 11.21
C LEU A 154 10.77 -4.89 11.21
N ALA A 155 11.26 -5.71 12.15
CA ALA A 155 10.87 -7.12 12.25
C ALA A 155 9.34 -7.28 12.41
N THR A 156 8.75 -6.46 13.28
CA THR A 156 7.30 -6.43 13.51
C THR A 156 6.52 -6.12 12.24
N VAL A 157 6.93 -5.06 11.53
CA VAL A 157 6.28 -4.60 10.31
C VAL A 157 6.46 -5.58 9.15
N VAL A 158 7.61 -6.26 9.06
CA VAL A 158 7.86 -7.31 8.07
C VAL A 158 6.96 -8.52 8.32
N GLY A 159 6.81 -8.94 9.59
CA GLY A 159 5.85 -9.97 9.99
C GLY A 159 4.43 -9.61 9.55
N TYR A 160 3.97 -8.41 9.93
CA TYR A 160 2.65 -7.90 9.53
C TYR A 160 2.48 -7.85 8.02
N ALA A 161 3.43 -7.29 7.26
CA ALA A 161 3.33 -7.17 5.80
C ALA A 161 3.26 -8.54 5.11
N THR A 162 3.84 -9.58 5.70
CA THR A 162 3.86 -10.94 5.15
C THR A 162 2.58 -11.70 5.47
N GLU A 163 2.07 -11.52 6.69
CA GLU A 163 0.89 -12.22 7.22
C GLU A 163 -0.44 -11.53 6.93
N ALA A 164 -0.43 -10.22 6.69
CA ALA A 164 -1.62 -9.44 6.40
C ALA A 164 -2.41 -10.08 5.25
N GLN A 165 -3.59 -10.62 5.59
CA GLN A 165 -4.48 -11.24 4.63
C GLN A 165 -5.36 -10.19 3.91
N ASP A 166 -6.31 -10.64 3.10
CA ASP A 166 -7.28 -9.79 2.40
C ASP A 166 -8.28 -9.08 3.37
N GLN A 167 -7.96 -9.06 4.67
CA GLN A 167 -8.68 -8.31 5.68
C GLN A 167 -8.47 -6.81 5.48
N SER A 168 -9.58 -6.08 5.58
CA SER A 168 -9.60 -4.65 5.86
C SER A 168 -8.76 -4.38 7.09
N GLN A 169 -7.86 -3.38 7.02
CA GLN A 169 -7.11 -2.91 8.18
C GLN A 169 -8.05 -2.80 9.39
N PRO A 170 -7.83 -3.53 10.50
CA PRO A 170 -8.46 -3.21 11.75
C PRO A 170 -7.80 -1.93 12.28
N GLU A 171 -8.67 -0.97 12.56
CA GLU A 171 -8.72 0.07 13.59
C GLU A 171 -7.43 0.75 14.09
N ALA A 172 -7.58 2.07 14.23
CA ALA A 172 -6.60 3.07 14.66
C ALA A 172 -6.08 2.88 16.09
#